data_AF-A0A5C3DQ61-F1
#
_entry.id   AF-A0A5C3DQ61-F1
#
_cell.length_a   1.000
_cell.length_b   1.000
_cell.length_c   1.000
_cell.angle_alpha   90.00
_cell.angle_beta   90.00
_cell.angle_gamma   90.00
#
_symmetry.space_group_name_H-M   'P 1'
#
loop_
_entity.id
_entity.type
_entity.pdbx_description
1 polymer ?
#
loop_
_entity_poly.entity_id
_entity_poly.type
_entity_poly.pdbx_seq_one_letter_code
_entity_poly.pdbx_strand_id
1 'polypeptide(L)'
;MQFKNSLFFTLVVVLLATVIPASVARIEVSIRGGKDAEPPKPPLALYACVSKSKHCRKPSNFTKKGVAPRLVLNVCHQDGIFKSWYNRLSHGPGRGKYINTFYVSCPKHDRFCYNASQKWTPERMSHILNSDFENNTNCEANVECYELDDVDQKCLPKEEN
;
A
#
# COMPACT_ATOMS: atom_id res chain seq x y z
N MET A 1 49.77 52.69 -7.49
CA MET A 1 48.70 53.71 -7.39
C MET A 1 47.38 53.06 -7.78
N GLN A 2 46.37 53.25 -6.91
CA GLN A 2 44.92 53.13 -7.13
C GLN A 2 44.28 51.76 -7.45
N PHE A 3 43.85 51.11 -6.37
CA PHE A 3 42.62 50.29 -6.32
C PHE A 3 41.40 51.19 -6.59
N LYS A 4 40.50 50.77 -7.51
CA LYS A 4 39.12 51.26 -7.59
C LYS A 4 38.15 50.14 -7.99
N ASN A 5 37.32 49.78 -7.02
CA ASN A 5 35.89 49.46 -7.05
C ASN A 5 35.23 49.31 -8.43
N SER A 6 34.45 48.23 -8.63
CA SER A 6 32.99 48.37 -8.63
C SER A 6 32.32 47.00 -8.61
N LEU A 7 31.80 46.61 -7.45
CA LEU A 7 30.85 45.52 -7.29
C LEU A 7 29.49 45.99 -7.85
N PHE A 8 29.11 45.51 -9.03
CA PHE A 8 27.73 45.59 -9.50
C PHE A 8 27.00 44.29 -9.17
N PHE A 9 26.37 44.28 -8.00
CA PHE A 9 25.31 43.34 -7.65
C PHE A 9 24.04 43.74 -8.40
N THR A 10 23.67 43.03 -9.47
CA THR A 10 22.32 43.07 -10.02
C THR A 10 21.62 41.75 -9.71
N LEU A 11 20.80 41.82 -8.67
CA LEU A 11 19.98 40.77 -8.12
C LEU A 11 18.64 40.79 -8.89
N VAL A 12 18.49 39.91 -9.89
CA VAL A 12 17.22 39.74 -10.61
C VAL A 12 16.49 38.55 -9.99
N VAL A 13 15.56 38.84 -9.07
CA VAL A 13 14.60 37.86 -8.55
C VAL A 13 13.46 37.76 -9.55
N VAL A 14 13.47 36.73 -10.40
CA VAL A 14 12.27 36.35 -11.16
C VAL A 14 11.45 35.42 -10.28
N LEU A 15 10.43 35.97 -9.62
CA LEU A 15 9.37 35.21 -8.96
C LEU A 15 8.48 34.56 -10.03
N LEU A 16 8.85 33.36 -10.46
CA LEU A 16 7.93 32.45 -11.14
C LEU A 16 6.98 31.87 -10.10
N ALA A 17 5.80 32.48 -10.00
CA ALA A 17 4.66 31.92 -9.30
C ALA A 17 4.19 30.66 -10.05
N THR A 18 4.80 29.51 -9.74
CA THR A 18 4.26 28.22 -10.12
C THR A 18 3.15 27.87 -9.15
N VAL A 19 1.92 27.81 -9.68
CA VAL A 19 0.75 27.28 -8.99
C VAL A 19 1.03 25.80 -8.72
N ILE A 20 1.42 25.46 -7.50
CA ILE A 20 1.55 24.07 -7.05
C ILE A 20 0.12 23.52 -6.95
N PRO A 21 -0.29 22.53 -7.77
CA PRO A 21 -1.54 21.85 -7.53
C PRO A 21 -1.47 21.22 -6.15
N ALA A 22 -2.48 21.49 -5.32
CA ALA A 22 -2.63 20.92 -3.99
C ALA A 22 -2.43 19.41 -4.06
N SER A 23 -1.23 18.96 -3.69
CA SER A 23 -0.94 17.56 -3.52
C SER A 23 -1.85 17.08 -2.41
N VAL A 24 -2.74 16.15 -2.76
CA VAL A 24 -3.52 15.35 -1.82
C VAL A 24 -2.55 14.91 -0.74
N ALA A 25 -2.72 15.48 0.46
CA ALA A 25 -1.97 15.08 1.63
C ALA A 25 -2.31 13.62 1.92
N ARG A 26 -1.55 12.70 1.33
CA ARG A 26 -1.44 11.34 1.84
C ARG A 26 -0.77 11.52 3.19
N ILE A 27 -1.59 11.48 4.23
CA ILE A 27 -1.13 11.36 5.60
C ILE A 27 -0.37 10.03 5.67
N GLU A 28 0.92 10.05 5.37
CA GLU A 28 1.84 9.03 5.85
C GLU A 28 1.85 9.21 7.36
N VAL A 29 1.02 8.42 8.04
CA VAL A 29 1.12 8.23 9.47
C VAL A 29 2.44 7.48 9.69
N SER A 30 3.55 8.22 9.77
CA SER A 30 4.80 7.73 10.31
C SER A 30 4.61 7.59 11.82
N ILE A 31 3.96 6.49 12.22
CA ILE A 31 4.00 6.07 13.61
C ILE A 31 5.45 5.68 13.87
N ARG A 32 6.09 6.41 14.79
CA ARG A 32 7.37 6.06 15.42
C ARG A 32 7.20 4.73 16.18
N GLY A 33 7.06 3.63 15.46
CA GLY A 33 7.35 2.28 15.93
C GLY A 33 8.72 1.89 15.39
N GLY A 34 9.49 1.11 16.13
CA GLY A 34 10.73 0.52 15.61
C GLY A 34 10.48 -0.16 14.26
N LYS A 35 11.54 -0.40 13.48
CA LYS A 35 11.47 -0.98 12.12
C LYS A 35 10.70 -2.32 12.01
N ASP A 36 10.31 -2.90 13.14
CA ASP A 36 9.63 -4.19 13.29
C ASP A 36 8.25 -4.09 13.96
N ALA A 37 7.76 -2.89 14.30
CA ALA A 37 6.41 -2.73 14.86
C ALA A 37 5.37 -2.89 13.75
N GLU A 38 4.47 -3.85 13.91
CA GLU A 38 3.39 -4.09 12.97
C GLU A 38 2.47 -2.84 12.89
N PRO A 39 2.11 -2.39 11.66
CA PRO A 39 1.24 -1.24 11.50
C PRO A 39 -0.14 -1.53 12.11
N PRO A 40 -0.73 -0.57 12.86
CA PRO A 40 -2.01 -0.81 13.51
C PRO A 40 -3.14 -0.98 12.49
N LYS A 41 -4.11 -1.85 12.83
CA LYS A 41 -5.35 -2.02 12.07
C LYS A 41 -6.07 -0.68 11.91
N PRO A 42 -6.41 -0.25 10.68
CA PRO A 42 -7.09 1.02 10.48
C PRO A 42 -8.53 0.96 11.01
N PRO A 43 -9.08 2.08 11.53
CA PRO A 43 -10.36 2.12 12.26
C PRO A 43 -11.60 1.80 11.41
N LEU A 44 -11.44 1.64 10.09
CA LEU A 44 -12.49 1.28 9.13
C LEU A 44 -11.99 0.22 8.14
N ALA A 45 -11.14 -0.69 8.60
CA ALA A 45 -10.83 -1.90 7.83
C ALA A 45 -12.14 -2.65 7.56
N LEU A 46 -12.29 -3.16 6.33
CA LEU A 46 -13.42 -3.96 5.89
C LEU A 46 -13.00 -5.41 5.69
N TYR A 47 -11.85 -5.62 5.05
CA TYR A 47 -11.30 -6.95 4.76
C TYR A 47 -9.81 -6.99 5.05
N ALA A 48 -9.31 -8.20 5.23
CA ALA A 48 -7.90 -8.51 5.21
C ALA A 48 -7.58 -9.35 3.98
N CYS A 49 -6.57 -8.97 3.20
CA CYS A 49 -6.24 -9.65 1.95
C CYS A 49 -4.76 -10.03 1.89
N VAL A 50 -4.49 -11.21 1.35
CA VAL A 50 -3.17 -11.78 1.10
C VAL A 50 -2.93 -11.75 -0.42
N SER A 51 -1.88 -11.05 -0.84
CA SER A 51 -1.42 -11.02 -2.22
C SER A 51 -0.16 -11.86 -2.38
N LYS A 52 -0.23 -12.88 -3.23
CA LYS A 52 0.88 -13.77 -3.58
C LYS A 52 1.35 -13.46 -5.00
N SER A 53 2.56 -12.92 -5.17
CA SER A 53 3.09 -12.55 -6.49
C SER A 53 4.49 -13.10 -6.75
N LYS A 54 4.80 -13.45 -8.00
CA LYS A 54 6.16 -13.84 -8.41
C LYS A 54 7.09 -12.66 -8.71
N HIS A 55 6.52 -11.52 -9.08
CA HIS A 55 7.28 -10.36 -9.59
C HIS A 55 7.29 -9.19 -8.60
N CYS A 56 6.21 -9.03 -7.83
CA CYS A 56 6.04 -7.86 -6.98
C CYS A 56 6.37 -8.13 -5.53
N ARG A 57 7.60 -7.76 -5.18
CA ARG A 57 8.15 -7.96 -3.84
C ARG A 57 7.65 -6.97 -2.79
N LYS A 58 7.37 -5.72 -3.18
CA LYS A 58 7.07 -4.66 -2.23
C LYS A 58 5.57 -4.33 -2.25
N PRO A 59 4.94 -4.06 -1.09
CA PRO A 59 3.55 -3.61 -1.02
C PRO A 59 3.30 -2.35 -1.85
N SER A 60 4.31 -1.49 -1.95
CA SER A 60 4.28 -0.26 -2.76
C SER A 60 3.98 -0.50 -4.25
N ASN A 61 4.16 -1.72 -4.76
CA ASN A 61 3.83 -2.04 -6.14
C ASN A 61 2.31 -2.10 -6.37
N PHE A 62 1.54 -2.35 -5.30
CA PHE A 62 0.09 -2.47 -5.30
C PHE A 62 -0.60 -1.18 -4.83
N THR A 63 0.03 -0.43 -3.90
CA THR A 63 -0.63 0.73 -3.26
C THR A 63 -0.45 2.07 -3.98
N LYS A 64 0.47 2.18 -4.94
CA LYS A 64 0.85 3.47 -5.55
C LYS A 64 -0.27 4.14 -6.36
N LYS A 65 -0.99 3.36 -7.17
CA LYS A 65 -1.94 3.86 -8.18
C LYS A 65 -3.37 4.07 -7.65
N GLY A 66 -3.62 3.77 -6.38
CA GLY A 66 -5.00 3.62 -5.87
C GLY A 66 -5.64 2.37 -6.47
N VAL A 67 -6.70 1.88 -5.83
CA VAL A 67 -7.34 0.62 -6.22
C VAL A 67 -8.79 0.87 -6.57
N ALA A 68 -9.26 0.30 -7.68
CA ALA A 68 -10.66 0.40 -8.06
C ALA A 68 -11.58 -0.48 -7.18
N PRO A 69 -12.81 -0.04 -6.87
CA PRO A 69 -13.33 1.32 -6.99
C PRO A 69 -13.01 2.14 -5.72
N ARG A 70 -11.98 2.99 -5.80
CA ARG A 70 -11.56 3.94 -4.75
C ARG A 70 -11.26 3.28 -3.40
N LEU A 71 -10.71 2.07 -3.39
CA LEU A 71 -10.26 1.37 -2.20
C LEU A 71 -8.88 1.89 -1.74
N VAL A 72 -8.66 1.83 -0.43
CA VAL A 72 -7.38 2.14 0.22
C VAL A 72 -6.81 0.86 0.82
N LEU A 73 -5.64 0.48 0.31
CA LEU A 73 -4.85 -0.63 0.84
C LEU A 73 -3.86 -0.10 1.88
N ASN A 74 -4.01 -0.55 3.11
CA ASN A 74 -3.05 -0.31 4.18
C ASN A 74 -2.22 -1.57 4.35
N VAL A 75 -0.90 -1.46 4.30
CA VAL A 75 -0.01 -2.61 4.49
C VAL A 75 -0.21 -3.14 5.91
N CYS A 76 -0.40 -4.46 6.03
CA CYS A 76 -0.56 -5.15 7.28
C CYS A 76 0.72 -5.91 7.64
N HIS A 77 1.16 -6.78 6.74
CA HIS A 77 2.44 -7.48 6.83
C HIS A 77 3.17 -7.46 5.48
N GLN A 78 4.49 -7.32 5.56
CA GLN A 78 5.38 -7.49 4.43
C GLN A 78 6.43 -8.53 4.81
N ASP A 79 6.57 -9.57 4.00
CA ASP A 79 7.65 -10.54 4.21
C ASP A 79 9.02 -9.84 4.15
N GLY A 80 9.80 -10.03 5.21
CA GLY A 80 11.18 -9.61 5.26
C GLY A 80 12.04 -10.30 4.20
N ILE A 81 13.23 -9.75 3.95
CA ILE A 81 14.18 -10.26 2.96
C ILE A 81 14.51 -11.75 3.17
N PHE A 82 14.70 -12.15 4.43
CA PHE A 82 15.03 -13.52 4.81
C PHE A 82 13.86 -14.49 4.61
N LYS A 83 12.64 -14.11 5.00
CA LYS A 83 11.44 -14.95 4.81
C LYS A 83 11.08 -15.13 3.34
N SER A 84 11.29 -14.09 2.54
CA SER A 84 11.17 -14.18 1.09
C SER A 84 12.20 -15.13 0.46
N TRP A 85 13.45 -15.14 0.96
CA TRP A 85 14.46 -16.11 0.52
C TRP A 85 14.11 -17.54 0.93
N TYR A 86 13.63 -17.74 2.17
CA TYR A 86 13.14 -19.02 2.66
C TYR A 86 11.95 -19.54 1.83
N ASN A 87 10.96 -18.69 1.56
CA ASN A 87 9.81 -19.02 0.70
C ASN A 87 10.23 -19.38 -0.73
N ARG A 88 11.41 -18.95 -1.20
CA ARG A 88 11.94 -19.36 -2.51
C ARG A 88 12.52 -20.78 -2.50
N LEU A 89 13.03 -21.23 -1.36
CA LEU A 89 13.66 -22.54 -1.17
C LEU A 89 12.70 -23.60 -0.62
N SER A 90 11.61 -23.19 0.04
CA SER A 90 10.63 -24.11 0.63
C SER A 90 9.74 -24.77 -0.43
N HIS A 91 9.23 -25.97 -0.12
CA HIS A 91 8.31 -26.74 -0.97
C HIS A 91 6.83 -26.43 -0.68
N GLY A 92 6.54 -25.39 0.11
CA GLY A 92 5.18 -25.06 0.56
C GLY A 92 4.35 -24.26 -0.45
N PRO A 93 3.09 -23.92 -0.11
CA PRO A 93 2.15 -23.20 -0.97
C PRO A 93 2.61 -21.78 -1.38
N GLY A 94 3.62 -21.23 -0.68
CA GLY A 94 4.28 -19.95 -0.99
C GLY A 94 5.52 -20.06 -1.89
N ARG A 95 5.85 -21.24 -2.43
CA ARG A 95 7.12 -21.48 -3.13
C ARG A 95 7.37 -20.46 -4.24
N GLY A 96 8.45 -19.70 -4.10
CA GLY A 96 8.91 -18.73 -5.09
C GLY A 96 7.99 -17.50 -5.24
N LYS A 97 7.09 -17.25 -4.30
CA LYS A 97 6.19 -16.09 -4.30
C LYS A 97 6.53 -15.15 -3.15
N TYR A 98 6.37 -13.86 -3.40
CA TYR A 98 6.34 -12.82 -2.39
C TYR A 98 4.93 -12.71 -1.84
N ILE A 99 4.81 -12.70 -0.51
CA ILE A 99 3.53 -12.54 0.18
C ILE A 99 3.49 -11.13 0.79
N ASN A 100 2.47 -10.37 0.40
CA ASN A 100 2.15 -9.08 0.99
C ASN A 100 0.72 -9.13 1.50
N THR A 101 0.47 -8.64 2.70
CA THR A 101 -0.89 -8.60 3.24
C THR A 101 -1.34 -7.16 3.46
N PHE A 102 -2.63 -6.93 3.29
CA PHE A 102 -3.23 -5.60 3.30
C PHE A 102 -4.55 -5.62 4.07
N TYR A 103 -4.79 -4.58 4.85
CA TYR A 103 -6.16 -4.20 5.19
C TYR A 103 -6.76 -3.40 4.04
N VAL A 104 -7.96 -3.76 3.63
CA VAL A 104 -8.75 -3.02 2.65
C VAL A 104 -9.72 -2.13 3.41
N SER A 105 -9.77 -0.86 3.02
CA SER A 105 -10.66 0.13 3.62
C SER A 105 -11.16 1.11 2.57
N CYS A 106 -12.21 1.85 2.91
CA CYS A 106 -12.65 2.99 2.10
C CYS A 106 -11.93 4.28 2.54
N PRO A 107 -11.78 5.27 1.65
CA PRO A 107 -11.28 6.59 1.99
C PRO A 107 -12.12 7.19 3.12
N LYS A 108 -11.47 7.97 3.99
CA LYS A 108 -12.18 8.67 5.07
C LYS A 108 -13.33 9.49 4.48
N HIS A 109 -14.51 9.36 5.08
CA HIS A 109 -15.75 10.04 4.68
C HIS A 109 -16.38 9.58 3.35
N ASP A 110 -15.86 8.55 2.68
CA ASP A 110 -16.52 7.97 1.50
C ASP A 110 -17.61 6.98 1.91
N ARG A 111 -18.80 7.51 2.24
CA ARG A 111 -19.97 6.70 2.61
C ARG A 111 -20.45 5.80 1.48
N PHE A 112 -20.29 6.22 0.23
CA PHE A 112 -20.72 5.42 -0.92
C PHE A 112 -19.87 4.16 -1.06
N CYS A 113 -18.54 4.32 -1.01
CA CYS A 113 -17.61 3.19 -0.96
C CYS A 113 -17.95 2.27 0.21
N TYR A 114 -18.10 2.82 1.42
CA TYR A 114 -18.32 2.01 2.62
C TYR A 114 -19.62 1.19 2.51
N ASN A 115 -20.74 1.84 2.17
CA ASN A 115 -22.04 1.18 2.05
C ASN A 115 -22.09 0.15 0.92
N ALA A 116 -21.39 0.40 -0.20
CA ALA A 116 -21.29 -0.56 -1.29
C ALA A 116 -20.43 -1.76 -0.88
N SER A 117 -19.30 -1.50 -0.21
CA SER A 117 -18.32 -2.52 0.15
C SER A 117 -18.82 -3.45 1.24
N GLN A 118 -19.62 -2.97 2.19
CA GLN A 118 -20.25 -3.81 3.22
C GLN A 118 -21.14 -4.95 2.66
N LYS A 119 -21.57 -4.84 1.39
CA LYS A 119 -22.40 -5.87 0.73
C LYS A 119 -21.56 -6.87 -0.07
N TRP A 120 -20.24 -6.69 -0.12
CA TRP A 120 -19.37 -7.59 -0.87
C TRP A 120 -18.96 -8.76 0.02
N THR A 121 -18.75 -9.92 -0.60
CA THR A 121 -18.13 -11.05 0.08
C THR A 121 -16.60 -10.94 -0.05
N PRO A 122 -15.82 -11.64 0.79
CA PRO A 122 -14.37 -11.69 0.64
C PRO A 122 -13.93 -12.19 -0.76
N GLU A 123 -14.66 -13.11 -1.38
CA GLU A 123 -14.38 -13.59 -2.73
C GLU A 123 -14.60 -12.48 -3.77
N ARG A 124 -15.68 -11.71 -3.63
CA ARG A 124 -15.94 -10.56 -4.49
C ARG A 124 -14.85 -9.49 -4.35
N MET A 125 -14.41 -9.21 -3.12
CA MET A 125 -13.30 -8.29 -2.87
C MET A 125 -12.00 -8.81 -3.52
N SER A 126 -11.72 -10.10 -3.38
CA SER A 126 -10.56 -10.75 -4.00
C SER A 126 -10.57 -10.58 -5.52
N HIS A 127 -11.73 -10.79 -6.17
CA HIS A 127 -11.90 -10.59 -7.60
C HIS A 127 -11.67 -9.14 -8.03
N ILE A 128 -12.19 -8.17 -7.27
CA ILE A 128 -11.97 -6.74 -7.53
C ILE A 128 -10.47 -6.41 -7.48
N LEU A 129 -9.76 -6.86 -6.43
CA LEU A 129 -8.33 -6.60 -6.27
C LEU A 129 -7.48 -7.32 -7.31
N ASN A 130 -7.79 -8.57 -7.64
CA ASN A 130 -7.10 -9.31 -8.70
C ASN A 130 -7.23 -8.58 -10.05
N SER A 131 -8.46 -8.19 -10.42
CA SER A 131 -8.71 -7.47 -11.65
C SER A 131 -8.02 -6.11 -11.68
N ASP A 132 -8.02 -5.37 -10.56
CA ASP A 132 -7.30 -4.11 -10.46
C ASP A 132 -5.79 -4.29 -10.59
N PHE A 133 -5.21 -5.28 -9.90
CA PHE A 133 -3.77 -5.54 -9.95
C PHE A 133 -3.33 -6.00 -11.34
N GLU A 134 -4.08 -6.88 -12.00
CA GLU A 134 -3.78 -7.31 -13.36
C GLU A 134 -3.81 -6.15 -14.36
N ASN A 135 -4.78 -5.23 -14.24
CA ASN A 135 -4.93 -4.12 -15.17
C ASN A 135 -3.98 -2.94 -14.88
N ASN A 136 -3.68 -2.69 -13.61
CA ASN A 136 -2.98 -1.48 -13.18
C ASN A 136 -1.52 -1.73 -12.79
N THR A 137 -1.13 -2.99 -12.60
CA THR A 137 0.22 -3.37 -12.20
C THR A 137 0.77 -4.46 -13.12
N ASN A 138 2.09 -4.50 -13.30
CA ASN A 138 2.74 -5.64 -13.96
C ASN A 138 3.01 -6.78 -12.96
N CYS A 139 2.18 -6.88 -11.92
CA CYS A 139 2.28 -7.87 -10.88
C CYS A 139 1.30 -8.99 -11.19
N GLU A 140 1.79 -10.12 -11.72
CA GLU A 140 1.03 -11.36 -11.65
C GLU A 140 0.85 -11.70 -10.17
N ALA A 141 -0.33 -11.40 -9.63
CA ALA A 141 -0.66 -11.53 -8.23
C ALA A 141 -1.97 -12.30 -8.09
N ASN A 142 -1.98 -13.27 -7.18
CA ASN A 142 -3.21 -13.91 -6.72
C ASN A 142 -3.57 -13.33 -5.35
N VAL A 143 -4.76 -12.77 -5.25
CA VAL A 143 -5.31 -12.16 -4.05
C VAL A 143 -6.39 -13.06 -3.47
N GLU A 144 -6.26 -13.36 -2.19
CA GLU A 144 -7.25 -14.02 -1.34
C GLU A 144 -7.62 -13.06 -0.21
N CYS A 145 -8.92 -12.85 0.03
CA CYS A 145 -9.41 -11.96 1.09
C CYS A 145 -10.26 -12.72 2.08
N TYR A 146 -10.32 -12.18 3.30
CA TYR A 146 -10.98 -12.76 4.47
C TYR A 146 -11.72 -11.67 5.24
N GLU A 147 -12.71 -12.09 6.03
CA GLU A 147 -13.27 -11.24 7.06
C GLU A 147 -12.21 -10.92 8.12
N LEU A 148 -12.39 -9.79 8.80
CA LEU A 148 -11.41 -9.31 9.76
C LEU A 148 -11.27 -10.20 11.01
N ASP A 149 -12.29 -11.00 11.30
CA ASP A 149 -12.32 -11.88 12.47
C ASP A 149 -11.66 -13.24 12.18
N ASP A 150 -11.43 -13.57 10.91
CA ASP A 150 -10.84 -14.84 10.45
C ASP A 150 -9.31 -14.77 10.29
N VAL A 151 -8.72 -13.59 10.55
CA VAL A 151 -7.29 -13.34 10.36
C VAL A 151 -6.56 -13.00 11.65
N ASP A 152 -5.27 -13.33 11.68
CA ASP A 152 -4.35 -12.93 12.73
C ASP A 152 -3.94 -11.44 12.61
N GLN A 153 -3.01 -11.02 13.48
CA GLN A 153 -2.49 -9.64 13.49
C GLN A 153 -1.69 -9.29 12.22
N LYS A 154 -1.26 -10.29 11.44
CA LYS A 154 -0.53 -10.15 10.18
C LYS A 154 -1.44 -10.26 8.96
N CYS A 155 -2.76 -10.28 9.15
CA CYS A 155 -3.74 -10.46 8.09
C CYS A 155 -3.57 -11.78 7.35
N LEU A 156 -3.06 -12.80 8.02
CA LEU A 156 -3.03 -14.17 7.53
C LEU A 156 -4.23 -14.93 8.11
N PRO A 157 -4.84 -15.86 7.35
CA PRO A 157 -5.91 -16.68 7.89
C PRO A 157 -5.41 -17.40 9.15
N LYS A 158 -6.24 -17.41 10.19
CA LYS A 158 -5.98 -18.24 11.36
C LYS A 158 -6.00 -19.70 10.89
N GLU A 159 -5.04 -20.50 11.33
CA GLU A 159 -5.14 -21.94 11.09
C GLU A 159 -6.41 -22.43 11.81
N GLU A 160 -7.33 -23.05 11.06
CA GLU A 160 -8.44 -23.78 11.65
C GLU A 160 -7.83 -24.94 12.45
N ASN A 161 -7.86 -24.82 13.78
CA ASN A 161 -7.49 -25.90 14.70
C ASN A 161 -8.53 -27.04 14.64
#